data_AF-A0A954M7R9-F1
#
_entry.id   AF-A0A954M7R9-F1
#
_cell.length_a   1.000
_cell.length_b   1.000
_cell.length_c   1.000
_cell.angle_alpha   90.00
_cell.angle_beta   90.00
_cell.angle_gamma   90.00
#
_symmetry.space_group_name_H-M   'P 1'
#
loop_
_entity.id
_entity.type
_entity.pdbx_description
1 polymer ?
#
loop_
_entity_poly.entity_id
_entity_poly.type
_entity_poly.pdbx_seq_one_letter_code
_entity_poly.pdbx_strand_id
1 'polypeptide(L)'
;LAEFAQQSQQQAALVEQLLADTELMRQMLVADGANAQREGRNGYGPAQYGQAMQIYTDIQRASQRAGDGVLQRLAVAIALEHAVPIAQANPVARTEAPATVDPVKRYLHFEQAYRDGELDSAFEQLSTWELRMVVDGDEPDETLAWGREMLRNYRPDHIYNSNYGWRYVSLVTSDCKYGSQDVKYDRTELQKYQNILMNGGVCGRRAFIGRFILRAFGIPTTARPSRGHAALAHWTPEGWVINLGGGWGAGWTHTRYNKDVDFLATTQARTNSVEFLKVKRAQWAGDVLGEQRTYGESHGTPAFWNGVALRTQRAIIKAAKVATLAALGAELGESNEPTIAEKIIASPVTPEDRKVDYRSDGVISIPAAAYTKPSGNTRDVIAMKCFGGGLQVFLPRFFPQGTTIMRGGTWKNDANTCTSGTRMLSGGYGKYENWGLRVAVSHYGNTTPRELTLNLGDGVMLELVYIQPGSFVMGGESKVDGRFECVELPQHDVTLTRGFFLGKHEVTQAQYEAIMGANPSKSTKAADCPVDNVGVDDALSFCGKAAELTGHDVRLPTEAEWEYASRAGRKTKWFFGDDPSQLGEYAWFKDNAGGKSHPIGQKEPNPWGLYDIYGNVNERISDTYARNY
;
A
#
# COMPACT_ATOMS: atom_id res chain seq x y z
N LEU A 1 -17.01 -20.10 -34.90
CA LEU A 1 -17.55 -21.37 -34.34
C LEU A 1 -17.76 -22.41 -35.44
N ALA A 2 -18.59 -22.16 -36.47
CA ALA A 2 -18.76 -23.10 -37.59
C ALA A 2 -17.42 -23.47 -38.26
N GLU A 3 -16.58 -22.48 -38.59
CA GLU A 3 -15.24 -22.72 -39.15
C GLU A 3 -14.34 -23.58 -38.24
N PHE A 4 -14.46 -23.43 -36.92
CA PHE A 4 -13.70 -24.24 -35.95
C PHE A 4 -14.22 -25.68 -35.90
N ALA A 5 -15.54 -25.86 -35.84
CA ALA A 5 -16.18 -27.18 -35.83
C ALA A 5 -15.86 -28.00 -37.11
N GLN A 6 -15.70 -27.34 -38.26
CA GLN A 6 -15.36 -27.99 -39.52
C GLN A 6 -13.93 -28.56 -39.56
N GLN A 7 -13.05 -28.18 -38.64
CA GLN A 7 -11.66 -28.65 -38.63
C GLN A 7 -11.56 -30.14 -38.29
N SER A 8 -12.44 -30.67 -37.43
CA SER A 8 -12.46 -32.08 -37.04
C SER A 8 -13.68 -32.42 -36.17
N GLN A 9 -13.99 -33.72 -36.04
CA GLN A 9 -15.04 -34.21 -35.13
C GLN A 9 -14.78 -33.83 -33.66
N GLN A 10 -13.52 -33.78 -33.21
CA GLN A 10 -13.21 -33.38 -31.84
C GLN A 10 -13.55 -31.89 -31.61
N GLN A 11 -13.26 -31.03 -32.59
CA GLN A 11 -13.56 -29.61 -32.54
C GLN A 11 -15.07 -29.34 -32.62
N ALA A 12 -15.80 -30.13 -33.41
CA ALA A 12 -17.27 -30.07 -33.44
C ALA A 12 -17.87 -30.39 -32.06
N ALA A 13 -17.38 -31.45 -31.40
CA ALA A 13 -17.85 -31.82 -30.07
C ALA A 13 -17.61 -30.73 -29.01
N LEU A 14 -16.50 -29.98 -29.09
CA LEU A 14 -16.24 -28.84 -28.20
C LEU A 14 -17.23 -27.70 -28.41
N VAL A 15 -17.64 -27.45 -29.66
CA VAL A 15 -18.67 -26.45 -29.95
C VAL A 15 -20.03 -26.89 -29.42
N GLU A 16 -20.40 -28.16 -29.60
CA GLU A 16 -21.63 -28.72 -29.03
C GLU A 16 -21.63 -28.62 -27.50
N GLN A 17 -20.50 -28.94 -26.85
CA GLN A 17 -20.34 -28.82 -25.40
C GLN A 17 -20.53 -27.37 -24.93
N LEU A 18 -19.93 -26.39 -25.60
CA LEU A 18 -20.13 -24.97 -25.29
C LEU A 18 -21.61 -24.58 -25.40
N LEU A 19 -22.26 -24.96 -26.50
CA LEU A 19 -23.66 -24.59 -26.76
C LEU A 19 -24.64 -25.30 -25.81
N ALA A 20 -24.27 -26.46 -25.27
CA ALA A 20 -25.04 -27.17 -24.25
C ALA A 20 -24.87 -26.57 -22.84
N ASP A 21 -23.74 -25.90 -22.55
CA ASP A 21 -23.45 -25.32 -21.24
C ASP A 21 -23.81 -23.83 -21.18
N THR A 22 -25.07 -23.55 -20.81
CA THR A 22 -25.59 -22.18 -20.70
C THR A 22 -24.89 -21.36 -19.62
N GLU A 23 -24.42 -22.00 -18.55
CA GLU A 23 -23.77 -21.29 -17.44
C GLU A 23 -22.35 -20.87 -17.83
N LEU A 24 -21.56 -21.78 -18.42
CA LEU A 24 -20.25 -21.46 -18.94
C LEU A 24 -20.33 -20.36 -20.02
N MET A 25 -21.27 -20.46 -20.96
CA MET A 25 -21.49 -19.41 -21.96
C MET A 25 -21.77 -18.05 -21.32
N ARG A 26 -22.61 -18.00 -20.29
CA ARG A 26 -22.91 -16.76 -19.56
C ARG A 26 -21.66 -16.20 -18.89
N GLN A 27 -20.89 -17.04 -18.19
CA GLN A 27 -19.65 -16.63 -17.54
C GLN A 27 -18.66 -16.04 -18.56
N MET A 28 -18.49 -16.71 -19.71
CA MET A 28 -17.65 -16.23 -20.80
C MET A 28 -18.10 -14.87 -21.34
N LEU A 29 -19.40 -14.70 -21.60
CA LEU A 29 -19.96 -13.47 -22.14
C LEU A 29 -19.90 -12.29 -21.16
N VAL A 30 -20.14 -12.53 -19.86
CA VAL A 30 -20.02 -11.53 -18.79
C VAL A 30 -18.57 -11.07 -18.63
N ALA A 31 -17.62 -11.98 -18.83
CA ALA A 31 -16.19 -11.73 -18.87
C ALA A 31 -15.70 -11.16 -20.22
N ASP A 32 -16.59 -10.55 -21.02
CA ASP A 32 -16.29 -9.88 -22.30
C ASP A 32 -16.02 -10.80 -23.51
N GLY A 33 -16.20 -12.10 -23.37
CA GLY A 33 -16.07 -13.07 -24.46
C GLY A 33 -14.63 -13.36 -24.86
N ALA A 34 -14.45 -14.34 -25.74
CA ALA A 34 -13.14 -14.78 -26.18
C ALA A 34 -12.40 -13.66 -26.94
N ASN A 35 -11.08 -13.61 -26.79
CA ASN A 35 -10.25 -12.65 -27.50
C ASN A 35 -10.35 -12.85 -29.02
N ALA A 36 -10.01 -11.80 -29.76
CA ALA A 36 -10.10 -11.76 -31.21
C ALA A 36 -8.81 -11.24 -31.81
N GLN A 37 -8.44 -11.75 -32.99
CA GLN A 37 -7.26 -11.24 -33.69
C GLN A 37 -7.48 -9.77 -34.07
N ARG A 38 -6.43 -8.97 -33.96
CA ARG A 38 -6.48 -7.56 -34.34
C ARG A 38 -6.43 -7.44 -35.86
N GLU A 39 -7.39 -6.70 -36.42
CA GLU A 39 -7.48 -6.42 -37.85
C GLU A 39 -7.26 -4.91 -38.08
N GLY A 40 -6.06 -4.56 -38.55
CA GLY A 40 -5.67 -3.16 -38.76
C GLY A 40 -5.56 -2.35 -37.47
N ARG A 41 -5.68 -1.02 -37.59
CA ARG A 41 -5.40 -0.10 -36.47
C ARG A 41 -6.49 -0.12 -35.39
N ASN A 42 -7.75 -0.29 -35.79
CA ASN A 42 -8.93 -0.14 -34.92
C ASN A 42 -9.93 -1.32 -35.00
N GLY A 43 -9.67 -2.34 -35.83
CA GLY A 43 -10.56 -3.48 -36.02
C GLY A 43 -10.12 -4.71 -35.23
N TYR A 44 -11.08 -5.58 -34.95
CA TYR A 44 -10.86 -6.93 -34.44
C TYR A 44 -11.69 -7.88 -35.29
N GLY A 45 -11.11 -9.04 -35.61
CA GLY A 45 -11.81 -10.13 -36.27
C GLY A 45 -12.82 -10.82 -35.34
N PRO A 46 -13.34 -11.99 -35.74
CA PRO A 46 -14.29 -12.73 -34.92
C PRO A 46 -13.65 -13.27 -33.63
N ALA A 47 -14.43 -13.28 -32.55
CA ALA A 47 -14.04 -13.85 -31.26
C ALA A 47 -13.80 -15.36 -31.37
N GLN A 48 -12.67 -15.83 -30.84
CA GLN A 48 -12.17 -17.18 -31.02
C GLN A 48 -12.70 -18.18 -29.98
N TYR A 49 -14.03 -18.29 -29.84
CA TYR A 49 -14.67 -19.16 -28.82
C TYR A 49 -14.32 -20.65 -28.95
N GLY A 50 -14.10 -21.15 -30.17
CA GLY A 50 -13.69 -22.54 -30.37
C GLY A 50 -12.32 -22.82 -29.74
N GLN A 51 -11.35 -21.95 -29.99
CA GLN A 51 -10.02 -22.03 -29.37
C GLN A 51 -10.10 -21.86 -27.85
N ALA A 52 -10.92 -20.94 -27.36
CA ALA A 52 -11.15 -20.77 -25.92
C ALA A 52 -11.66 -22.08 -25.28
N MET A 53 -12.60 -22.77 -25.93
CA MET A 53 -13.13 -24.05 -25.42
C MET A 53 -12.12 -25.18 -25.43
N GLN A 54 -11.26 -25.23 -26.45
CA GLN A 54 -10.14 -26.17 -26.47
C GLN A 54 -9.24 -25.94 -25.26
N ILE A 55 -8.80 -24.69 -25.03
CA ILE A 55 -7.94 -24.32 -23.90
C ILE A 55 -8.62 -24.64 -22.56
N TYR A 56 -9.89 -24.26 -22.39
CA TYR A 56 -10.63 -24.55 -21.16
C TYR A 56 -10.69 -26.05 -20.88
N THR A 57 -10.99 -26.85 -21.90
CA THR A 57 -11.06 -28.32 -21.79
C THR A 57 -9.70 -28.92 -21.44
N ASP A 58 -8.63 -28.42 -22.03
CA ASP A 58 -7.27 -28.90 -21.73
C ASP A 58 -6.84 -28.54 -20.30
N ILE A 59 -7.24 -27.36 -19.79
CA ILE A 59 -7.05 -26.99 -18.38
C ILE A 59 -7.84 -27.93 -17.45
N GLN A 60 -9.12 -28.21 -17.75
CA GLN A 60 -9.95 -29.13 -16.95
C GLN A 60 -9.34 -30.54 -16.90
N ARG A 61 -8.71 -30.99 -17.99
CA ARG A 61 -7.99 -32.27 -18.02
C ARG A 61 -6.70 -32.24 -17.20
N ALA A 62 -5.99 -31.11 -17.21
CA ALA A 62 -4.72 -30.94 -16.51
C ALA A 62 -4.89 -30.81 -14.99
N SER A 63 -6.01 -30.26 -14.51
CA SER A 63 -6.28 -30.12 -13.08
C SER A 63 -7.77 -30.25 -12.76
N GLN A 64 -8.08 -31.17 -11.83
CA GLN A 64 -9.43 -31.32 -11.27
C GLN A 64 -9.88 -30.09 -10.46
N ARG A 65 -8.94 -29.26 -10.00
CA ARG A 65 -9.24 -28.04 -9.23
C ARG A 65 -9.77 -26.90 -10.10
N ALA A 66 -9.66 -27.02 -11.42
CA ALA A 66 -10.21 -26.07 -12.38
C ALA A 66 -11.75 -26.07 -12.41
N GLY A 67 -12.42 -26.96 -11.68
CA GLY A 67 -13.88 -27.10 -11.69
C GLY A 67 -14.64 -26.18 -10.73
N ASP A 68 -13.99 -25.55 -9.75
CA ASP A 68 -14.68 -24.71 -8.76
C ASP A 68 -13.90 -23.45 -8.33
N GLY A 69 -14.61 -22.51 -7.69
CA GLY A 69 -14.05 -21.34 -7.00
C GLY A 69 -13.26 -20.39 -7.90
N VAL A 70 -12.21 -19.79 -7.33
CA VAL A 70 -11.32 -18.87 -8.07
C VAL A 70 -10.55 -19.58 -9.18
N LEU A 71 -10.22 -20.86 -9.00
CA LEU A 71 -9.47 -21.65 -9.98
C LEU A 71 -10.31 -21.95 -11.22
N GLN A 72 -11.61 -22.19 -11.10
CA GLN A 72 -12.50 -22.23 -12.26
C GLN A 72 -12.59 -20.88 -12.97
N ARG A 73 -12.74 -19.78 -12.21
CA ARG A 73 -12.75 -18.43 -12.81
C ARG A 73 -11.45 -18.13 -13.54
N LEU A 74 -10.31 -18.57 -13.01
CA LEU A 74 -8.99 -18.46 -13.62
C LEU A 74 -8.90 -19.29 -14.91
N ALA A 75 -9.40 -20.52 -14.92
CA ALA A 75 -9.45 -21.38 -16.11
C ALA A 75 -10.24 -20.70 -17.24
N VAL A 76 -11.42 -20.13 -16.93
CA VAL A 76 -12.21 -19.36 -17.90
C VAL A 76 -11.45 -18.11 -18.35
N ALA A 77 -10.83 -17.37 -17.44
CA ALA A 77 -10.08 -16.16 -17.79
C ALA A 77 -8.92 -16.44 -18.77
N ILE A 78 -8.13 -17.49 -18.49
CA ILE A 78 -7.04 -17.93 -19.37
C ILE A 78 -7.59 -18.38 -20.72
N ALA A 79 -8.63 -19.22 -20.73
CA ALA A 79 -9.25 -19.68 -21.96
C ALA A 79 -9.70 -18.53 -22.86
N LEU A 80 -10.33 -17.49 -22.29
CA LEU A 80 -10.79 -16.34 -23.05
C LEU A 80 -9.64 -15.46 -23.55
N GLU A 81 -8.64 -15.20 -22.70
CA GLU A 81 -7.56 -14.28 -23.03
C GLU A 81 -6.56 -14.88 -24.01
N HIS A 82 -6.22 -16.16 -23.83
CA HIS A 82 -5.28 -16.94 -24.66
C HIS A 82 -5.93 -17.59 -25.88
N ALA A 83 -7.23 -17.34 -26.11
CA ALA A 83 -7.92 -17.74 -27.34
C ALA A 83 -7.22 -17.18 -28.60
N VAL A 84 -6.50 -16.07 -28.44
CA VAL A 84 -5.48 -15.61 -29.38
C VAL A 84 -4.13 -15.77 -28.70
N PRO A 85 -3.14 -16.45 -29.34
CA PRO A 85 -1.86 -16.69 -28.70
C PRO A 85 -1.15 -15.39 -28.28
N ILE A 86 -0.70 -15.35 -27.02
CA ILE A 86 0.09 -14.24 -26.49
C ILE A 86 1.56 -14.53 -26.76
N ALA A 87 2.23 -13.66 -27.54
CA ALA A 87 3.67 -13.76 -27.78
C ALA A 87 4.43 -13.65 -26.46
N GLN A 88 5.41 -14.54 -26.25
CA GLN A 88 6.18 -14.58 -25.02
C GLN A 88 7.45 -13.71 -25.11
N ALA A 89 7.66 -12.84 -24.12
CA ALA A 89 8.80 -11.95 -24.01
C ALA A 89 10.00 -12.66 -23.35
N ASN A 90 10.70 -13.46 -24.15
CA ASN A 90 11.87 -14.24 -23.74
C ASN A 90 13.18 -13.43 -23.74
N PRO A 91 14.20 -13.86 -22.98
CA PRO A 91 15.57 -13.35 -23.14
C PRO A 91 16.07 -13.58 -24.57
N VAL A 92 16.76 -12.59 -25.15
CA VAL A 92 17.26 -12.64 -26.54
C VAL A 92 18.22 -13.81 -26.77
N ALA A 93 19.04 -14.15 -25.76
CA ALA A 93 19.99 -15.25 -25.84
C ALA A 93 19.31 -16.63 -25.81
N ARG A 94 18.04 -16.72 -25.41
CA ARG A 94 17.31 -18.00 -25.32
C ARG A 94 16.55 -18.27 -26.62
N THR A 95 17.29 -18.70 -27.64
CA THR A 95 16.78 -18.92 -28.99
C THR A 95 15.77 -20.07 -29.12
N GLU A 96 15.75 -20.99 -28.15
CA GLU A 96 14.85 -22.16 -28.14
C GLU A 96 13.60 -21.96 -27.27
N ALA A 97 13.36 -20.74 -26.77
CA ALA A 97 12.19 -20.48 -25.94
C ALA A 97 10.87 -20.54 -26.74
N PRO A 98 9.75 -20.92 -26.11
CA PRO A 98 8.44 -20.92 -26.78
C PRO A 98 8.09 -19.54 -27.35
N ALA A 99 7.54 -19.51 -28.56
CA ALA A 99 7.11 -18.25 -29.18
C ALA A 99 5.92 -17.61 -28.46
N THR A 100 5.09 -18.41 -27.81
CA THR A 100 3.87 -17.98 -27.11
C THR A 100 3.78 -18.55 -25.72
N VAL A 101 3.05 -17.87 -24.84
CA VAL A 101 2.71 -18.39 -23.52
C VAL A 101 1.81 -19.61 -23.68
N ASP A 102 2.11 -20.67 -22.94
CA ASP A 102 1.29 -21.89 -22.90
C ASP A 102 0.16 -21.70 -21.88
N PRO A 103 -1.12 -21.76 -22.29
CA PRO A 103 -2.23 -21.46 -21.40
C PRO A 103 -2.43 -22.51 -20.30
N VAL A 104 -2.11 -23.78 -20.56
CA VAL A 104 -2.25 -24.84 -19.55
C VAL A 104 -1.15 -24.69 -18.50
N LYS A 105 0.09 -24.41 -18.91
CA LYS A 105 1.19 -24.14 -17.97
C LYS A 105 0.93 -22.86 -17.16
N ARG A 106 0.44 -21.80 -17.81
CA ARG A 106 0.02 -20.55 -17.15
C ARG A 106 -1.02 -20.81 -16.07
N TYR A 107 -2.01 -21.66 -16.34
CA TYR A 107 -3.00 -22.06 -15.35
C TYR A 107 -2.37 -22.79 -14.16
N LEU A 108 -1.58 -23.83 -14.43
CA LEU A 108 -0.93 -24.63 -13.38
C LEU A 108 0.03 -23.80 -12.52
N HIS A 109 0.71 -22.82 -13.12
CA HIS A 109 1.58 -21.87 -12.43
C HIS A 109 0.83 -21.03 -11.39
N PHE A 110 -0.30 -20.43 -11.79
CA PHE A 110 -1.11 -19.63 -10.86
C PHE A 110 -1.88 -20.50 -9.86
N GLU A 111 -2.31 -21.71 -10.24
CA GLU A 111 -2.89 -22.67 -9.29
C GLU A 111 -1.90 -23.02 -8.18
N GLN A 112 -0.65 -23.35 -8.55
CA GLN A 112 0.38 -23.67 -7.57
C GLN A 112 0.69 -22.47 -6.68
N ALA A 113 0.87 -21.28 -7.25
CA ALA A 113 1.10 -20.05 -6.49
C ALA A 113 -0.05 -19.73 -5.52
N TYR A 114 -1.31 -19.92 -5.95
CA TYR A 114 -2.46 -19.73 -5.07
C TYR A 114 -2.43 -20.70 -3.88
N ARG A 115 -2.16 -21.98 -4.14
CA ARG A 115 -2.10 -23.02 -3.11
C ARG A 115 -0.97 -22.80 -2.10
N ASP A 116 0.14 -22.23 -2.57
CA ASP A 116 1.30 -21.94 -1.74
C ASP A 116 1.17 -20.62 -0.96
N GLY A 117 0.02 -19.92 -1.10
CA GLY A 117 -0.20 -18.62 -0.45
C GLY A 117 0.67 -17.51 -1.05
N GLU A 118 1.10 -17.69 -2.30
CA GLU A 118 2.00 -16.77 -3.00
C GLU A 118 1.28 -15.64 -3.75
N LEU A 119 -0.04 -15.64 -3.82
CA LEU A 119 -0.81 -14.58 -4.46
C LEU A 119 -1.37 -13.64 -3.37
N ASP A 120 -1.71 -12.40 -3.74
CA ASP A 120 -2.39 -11.49 -2.81
C ASP A 120 -3.71 -12.12 -2.34
N SER A 121 -4.06 -11.89 -1.08
CA SER A 121 -5.33 -12.30 -0.46
C SER A 121 -6.57 -11.95 -1.29
N ALA A 122 -6.53 -10.85 -2.05
CA ALA A 122 -7.63 -10.43 -2.91
C ALA A 122 -7.86 -11.36 -4.11
N PHE A 123 -6.86 -12.16 -4.53
CA PHE A 123 -6.93 -13.04 -5.69
C PHE A 123 -8.16 -13.94 -5.67
N GLU A 124 -8.49 -14.49 -4.49
CA GLU A 124 -9.64 -15.38 -4.29
C GLU A 124 -10.98 -14.72 -4.65
N GLN A 125 -11.10 -13.41 -4.41
CA GLN A 125 -12.34 -12.65 -4.62
C GLN A 125 -12.46 -12.08 -6.04
N LEU A 126 -11.42 -12.21 -6.87
CA LEU A 126 -11.44 -11.65 -8.22
C LEU A 126 -12.45 -12.37 -9.11
N SER A 127 -13.15 -11.56 -9.90
CA SER A 127 -14.02 -12.03 -10.98
C SER A 127 -13.21 -12.60 -12.14
N THR A 128 -13.82 -13.44 -12.97
CA THR A 128 -13.22 -13.91 -14.23
C THR A 128 -12.73 -12.75 -15.10
N TRP A 129 -13.45 -11.63 -15.11
CA TRP A 129 -13.06 -10.45 -15.89
C TRP A 129 -11.79 -9.78 -15.39
N GLU A 130 -11.63 -9.67 -14.06
CA GLU A 130 -10.40 -9.14 -13.44
C GLU A 130 -9.22 -10.09 -13.64
N LEU A 131 -9.44 -11.40 -13.49
CA LEU A 131 -8.41 -12.42 -13.69
C LEU A 131 -7.86 -12.41 -15.12
N ARG A 132 -8.62 -11.97 -16.13
CA ARG A 132 -8.09 -11.77 -17.49
C ARG A 132 -6.92 -10.79 -17.49
N MET A 133 -6.96 -9.74 -16.68
CA MET A 133 -5.92 -8.71 -16.58
C MET A 133 -4.77 -9.12 -15.65
N VAL A 134 -4.85 -10.30 -15.05
CA VAL A 134 -3.74 -10.96 -14.37
C VAL A 134 -2.95 -11.82 -15.37
N VAL A 135 -3.66 -12.49 -16.29
CA VAL A 135 -3.08 -13.52 -17.18
C VAL A 135 -2.82 -13.06 -18.61
N ASP A 136 -3.10 -11.80 -18.95
CA ASP A 136 -2.84 -11.14 -20.24
C ASP A 136 -1.35 -10.76 -20.46
N GLY A 137 -0.48 -11.28 -19.61
CA GLY A 137 0.93 -10.96 -19.57
C GLY A 137 1.79 -11.79 -20.53
N ASP A 138 2.77 -11.14 -21.16
CA ASP A 138 3.73 -11.74 -22.10
C ASP A 138 4.91 -12.43 -21.40
N GLU A 139 4.94 -12.40 -20.07
CA GLU A 139 6.08 -12.88 -19.28
C GLU A 139 6.13 -14.40 -19.27
N PRO A 140 7.32 -15.04 -19.33
CA PRO A 140 7.45 -16.46 -19.01
C PRO A 140 7.02 -16.75 -17.55
N ASP A 141 6.46 -17.94 -17.30
CA ASP A 141 5.95 -18.32 -15.97
C ASP A 141 7.07 -18.37 -14.92
N GLU A 142 8.26 -18.83 -15.31
CA GLU A 142 9.47 -18.78 -14.49
C GLU A 142 9.88 -17.34 -14.12
N THR A 143 9.57 -16.37 -14.98
CA THR A 143 9.85 -14.95 -14.70
C THR A 143 8.83 -14.40 -13.71
N LEU A 144 7.57 -14.80 -13.78
CA LEU A 144 6.56 -14.47 -12.76
C LEU A 144 6.94 -15.08 -11.40
N ALA A 145 7.40 -16.33 -11.37
CA ALA A 145 7.91 -16.99 -10.16
C ALA A 145 9.09 -16.21 -9.57
N TRP A 146 10.07 -15.88 -10.42
CA TRP A 146 11.22 -15.07 -10.05
C TRP A 146 10.81 -13.69 -9.51
N GLY A 147 9.83 -13.01 -10.12
CA GLY A 147 9.35 -11.71 -9.65
C GLY A 147 8.77 -11.77 -8.24
N ARG A 148 8.00 -12.84 -7.96
CA ARG A 148 7.48 -13.13 -6.62
C ARG A 148 8.60 -13.40 -5.61
N GLU A 149 9.52 -14.29 -5.95
CA GLU A 149 10.67 -14.66 -5.11
C GLU A 149 11.56 -13.44 -4.83
N MET A 150 11.91 -12.69 -5.87
CA MET A 150 12.71 -11.47 -5.81
C MET A 150 12.08 -10.48 -4.84
N LEU A 151 10.80 -10.13 -5.01
CA LEU A 151 10.20 -9.12 -4.16
C LEU A 151 10.06 -9.60 -2.70
N ARG A 152 9.79 -10.90 -2.48
CA ARG A 152 9.72 -11.49 -1.13
C ARG A 152 11.06 -11.47 -0.40
N ASN A 153 12.14 -11.76 -1.12
CA ASN A 153 13.47 -11.84 -0.53
C ASN A 153 14.08 -10.46 -0.34
N TYR A 154 13.90 -9.55 -1.32
CA TYR A 154 14.57 -8.26 -1.31
C TYR A 154 13.73 -7.13 -0.71
N ARG A 155 12.42 -7.09 -0.94
CA ARG A 155 11.52 -5.98 -0.57
C ARG A 155 10.19 -6.47 0.02
N PRO A 156 10.21 -7.24 1.12
CA PRO A 156 8.96 -7.69 1.78
C PRO A 156 8.12 -6.51 2.28
N ASP A 157 8.73 -5.34 2.53
CA ASP A 157 8.03 -4.09 2.84
C ASP A 157 7.05 -3.65 1.74
N HIS A 158 7.32 -3.97 0.48
CA HIS A 158 6.38 -3.71 -0.62
C HIS A 158 5.17 -4.64 -0.60
N ILE A 159 5.32 -5.85 -0.05
CA ILE A 159 4.26 -6.86 0.00
C ILE A 159 3.27 -6.53 1.13
N TYR A 160 3.81 -6.12 2.28
CA TYR A 160 3.02 -5.79 3.47
C TYR A 160 2.61 -4.31 3.56
N ASN A 161 2.85 -3.52 2.50
CA ASN A 161 2.46 -2.13 2.46
C ASN A 161 0.93 -2.00 2.63
N SER A 162 0.51 -1.28 3.67
CA SER A 162 -0.91 -1.04 3.97
C SER A 162 -1.55 -0.10 2.93
N ASN A 163 -0.76 0.72 2.24
CA ASN A 163 -1.23 1.51 1.10
C ASN A 163 -1.33 0.62 -0.14
N TYR A 164 -2.54 0.13 -0.43
CA TYR A 164 -2.81 -0.73 -1.58
C TYR A 164 -2.47 -0.10 -2.94
N GLY A 165 -2.49 1.24 -3.04
CA GLY A 165 -2.07 1.94 -4.26
C GLY A 165 -0.57 1.87 -4.51
N TRP A 166 0.23 1.53 -3.49
CA TRP A 166 1.67 1.35 -3.61
C TRP A 166 2.14 -0.08 -3.31
N ARG A 167 1.26 -0.95 -2.79
CA ARG A 167 1.55 -2.36 -2.55
C ARG A 167 2.05 -3.03 -3.82
N TYR A 168 3.16 -3.75 -3.68
CA TYR A 168 3.98 -4.34 -4.75
C TYR A 168 4.67 -3.32 -5.66
N VAL A 169 3.95 -2.29 -6.13
CA VAL A 169 4.42 -1.35 -7.14
C VAL A 169 5.35 -0.25 -6.63
N SER A 170 5.56 -0.11 -5.32
CA SER A 170 6.59 0.78 -4.76
C SER A 170 7.97 0.58 -5.40
N LEU A 171 8.28 -0.60 -5.95
CA LEU A 171 9.57 -0.84 -6.63
C LEU A 171 9.84 0.10 -7.80
N VAL A 172 8.79 0.63 -8.44
CA VAL A 172 8.95 1.54 -9.58
C VAL A 172 9.57 2.87 -9.15
N THR A 173 9.47 3.22 -7.87
CA THR A 173 10.02 4.45 -7.29
C THR A 173 11.33 4.20 -6.56
N SER A 174 11.46 3.06 -5.86
CA SER A 174 12.63 2.78 -5.02
C SER A 174 13.75 2.01 -5.71
N ASP A 175 13.44 1.09 -6.62
CA ASP A 175 14.42 0.14 -7.17
C ASP A 175 14.68 0.38 -8.67
N CYS A 176 13.68 0.90 -9.40
CA CYS A 176 13.83 1.27 -10.80
C CYS A 176 14.41 2.70 -10.93
N LYS A 177 15.74 2.78 -11.10
CA LYS A 177 16.44 4.05 -11.35
C LYS A 177 15.82 4.81 -12.52
N TYR A 178 15.66 6.13 -12.39
CA TYR A 178 15.33 6.96 -13.55
C TYR A 178 16.54 7.01 -14.48
N GLY A 179 16.32 6.93 -15.78
CA GLY A 179 17.41 6.78 -16.75
C GLY A 179 16.93 6.87 -18.17
N SER A 180 17.70 6.35 -19.13
CA SER A 180 17.32 6.39 -20.54
C SER A 180 16.25 5.35 -20.87
N GLN A 181 15.46 5.60 -21.93
CA GLN A 181 14.66 4.55 -22.58
C GLN A 181 15.51 3.57 -23.40
N ASP A 182 16.79 3.91 -23.62
CA ASP A 182 17.68 3.15 -24.49
C ASP A 182 17.98 1.76 -23.92
N VAL A 183 17.68 0.73 -24.72
CA VAL A 183 17.91 -0.68 -24.42
C VAL A 183 19.33 -1.13 -24.79
N LYS A 184 20.20 -0.21 -25.26
CA LYS A 184 21.57 -0.50 -25.70
C LYS A 184 22.41 -1.30 -24.69
N TYR A 185 22.18 -1.13 -23.39
CA TYR A 185 22.91 -1.82 -22.32
C TYR A 185 22.14 -3.02 -21.74
N ASP A 186 21.00 -3.38 -22.33
CA ASP A 186 20.28 -4.58 -21.93
C ASP A 186 21.11 -5.82 -22.29
N ARG A 187 21.25 -6.70 -21.31
CA ARG A 187 21.95 -7.97 -21.45
C ARG A 187 21.03 -8.98 -22.13
N THR A 188 21.51 -9.67 -23.15
CA THR A 188 20.70 -10.57 -23.99
C THR A 188 20.27 -11.82 -23.23
N GLU A 189 21.04 -12.23 -22.23
CA GLU A 189 20.76 -13.35 -21.34
C GLU A 189 19.71 -13.02 -20.27
N LEU A 190 19.41 -11.73 -20.03
CA LEU A 190 18.42 -11.30 -19.05
C LEU A 190 17.06 -11.07 -19.70
N GLN A 191 16.00 -11.35 -18.95
CA GLN A 191 14.65 -10.98 -19.34
C GLN A 191 14.46 -9.45 -19.22
N LYS A 192 13.58 -8.84 -20.02
CA LYS A 192 13.38 -7.37 -20.05
C LYS A 192 13.13 -6.74 -18.66
N TYR A 193 12.43 -7.38 -17.73
CA TYR A 193 12.18 -6.86 -16.38
C TYR A 193 13.43 -6.91 -15.50
N GLN A 194 14.27 -7.93 -15.65
CA GLN A 194 15.59 -7.99 -15.00
C GLN A 194 16.49 -6.87 -15.52
N ASN A 195 16.47 -6.63 -16.84
CA ASN A 195 17.15 -5.50 -17.46
C ASN A 195 16.61 -4.15 -16.97
N ILE A 196 15.31 -4.02 -16.69
CA ILE A 196 14.73 -2.79 -16.11
C ILE A 196 15.29 -2.54 -14.70
N LEU A 197 15.44 -3.57 -13.86
CA LEU A 197 16.08 -3.40 -12.54
C LEU A 197 17.56 -3.02 -12.66
N MET A 198 18.28 -3.63 -13.59
CA MET A 198 19.71 -3.38 -13.79
C MET A 198 19.99 -1.97 -14.33
N ASN A 199 19.27 -1.56 -15.37
CA ASN A 199 19.56 -0.35 -16.14
C ASN A 199 18.64 0.83 -15.80
N GLY A 200 17.53 0.59 -15.11
CA GLY A 200 16.49 1.58 -14.87
C GLY A 200 15.65 1.88 -16.12
N GLY A 201 15.02 3.05 -16.12
CA GLY A 201 14.29 3.61 -17.26
C GLY A 201 13.30 4.71 -16.86
N VAL A 202 12.73 5.37 -17.87
CA VAL A 202 11.67 6.38 -17.67
C VAL A 202 10.29 5.72 -17.49
N CYS A 203 9.22 6.54 -17.48
CA CYS A 203 7.82 6.17 -17.31
C CYS A 203 7.39 4.86 -18.02
N GLY A 204 7.83 4.60 -19.26
CA GLY A 204 7.55 3.33 -19.97
C GLY A 204 8.06 2.08 -19.24
N ARG A 205 9.38 1.99 -19.04
CA ARG A 205 10.04 0.85 -18.37
C ARG A 205 9.55 0.69 -16.92
N ARG A 206 9.31 1.80 -16.23
CA ARG A 206 8.72 1.82 -14.87
C ARG A 206 7.31 1.25 -14.85
N ALA A 207 6.46 1.66 -15.80
CA ALA A 207 5.12 1.09 -15.92
C ALA A 207 5.16 -0.41 -16.25
N PHE A 208 6.09 -0.85 -17.11
CA PHE A 208 6.21 -2.26 -17.48
C PHE A 208 6.59 -3.15 -16.29
N ILE A 209 7.59 -2.76 -15.50
CA ILE A 209 8.01 -3.56 -14.34
C ILE A 209 6.95 -3.55 -13.23
N GLY A 210 6.26 -2.43 -13.02
CA GLY A 210 5.14 -2.37 -12.07
C GLY A 210 4.01 -3.33 -12.44
N ARG A 211 3.62 -3.37 -13.72
CA ARG A 211 2.60 -4.31 -14.22
C ARG A 211 3.03 -5.76 -14.09
N PHE A 212 4.27 -6.07 -14.44
CA PHE A 212 4.84 -7.41 -14.29
C PHE A 212 4.74 -7.89 -12.84
N ILE A 213 5.19 -7.07 -11.88
CA ILE A 213 5.15 -7.44 -10.47
C ILE A 213 3.71 -7.60 -9.97
N LEU A 214 2.78 -6.71 -10.35
CA LEU A 214 1.37 -6.87 -10.00
C LEU A 214 0.82 -8.22 -10.47
N ARG A 215 1.05 -8.59 -11.74
CA ARG A 215 0.63 -9.89 -12.28
C ARG A 215 1.29 -11.06 -11.57
N ALA A 216 2.58 -10.94 -11.23
CA ALA A 216 3.29 -11.98 -10.50
C ALA A 216 2.59 -12.33 -9.19
N PHE A 217 2.02 -11.35 -8.48
CA PHE A 217 1.24 -11.51 -7.24
C PHE A 217 -0.27 -11.65 -7.45
N GLY A 218 -0.75 -11.79 -8.69
CA GLY A 218 -2.17 -12.01 -8.97
C GLY A 218 -3.04 -10.75 -8.94
N ILE A 219 -2.46 -9.55 -9.01
CA ILE A 219 -3.21 -8.29 -9.01
C ILE A 219 -3.54 -7.85 -10.45
N PRO A 220 -4.82 -7.57 -10.76
CA PRO A 220 -5.22 -7.09 -12.08
C PRO A 220 -4.56 -5.77 -12.47
N THR A 221 -4.07 -5.68 -13.72
CA THR A 221 -3.45 -4.45 -14.23
C THR A 221 -3.60 -4.29 -15.73
N THR A 222 -3.66 -3.05 -16.21
CA THR A 222 -3.71 -2.73 -17.63
C THR A 222 -2.72 -1.62 -18.02
N ALA A 223 -2.25 -1.67 -19.26
CA ALA A 223 -1.44 -0.60 -19.83
C ALA A 223 -2.27 0.67 -19.94
N ARG A 224 -1.72 1.80 -19.45
CA ARG A 224 -2.33 3.12 -19.61
C ARG A 224 -1.32 4.12 -20.19
N PRO A 225 -1.01 4.04 -21.49
CA PRO A 225 -0.23 5.07 -22.17
C PRO A 225 -0.96 6.43 -22.24
N SER A 226 -0.19 7.50 -22.29
CA SER A 226 -0.62 8.88 -22.53
C SER A 226 0.36 9.58 -23.49
N ARG A 227 0.04 10.79 -23.97
CA ARG A 227 0.96 11.49 -24.88
C ARG A 227 2.28 11.80 -24.16
N GLY A 228 3.38 11.26 -24.69
CA GLY A 228 4.73 11.42 -24.12
C GLY A 228 5.01 10.63 -22.84
N HIS A 229 4.04 9.90 -22.30
CA HIS A 229 4.14 9.25 -20.98
C HIS A 229 3.50 7.85 -20.97
N ALA A 230 3.90 7.03 -20.00
CA ALA A 230 3.24 5.76 -19.72
C ALA A 230 2.95 5.66 -18.22
N ALA A 231 1.69 5.39 -17.91
CA ALA A 231 1.21 5.07 -16.58
C ALA A 231 0.87 3.58 -16.51
N LEU A 232 0.76 3.05 -15.30
CA LEU A 232 0.09 1.78 -15.08
C LEU A 232 -1.22 2.02 -14.33
N ALA A 233 -2.27 1.34 -14.76
CA ALA A 233 -3.54 1.29 -14.04
C ALA A 233 -3.64 -0.09 -13.39
N HIS A 234 -4.00 -0.13 -12.12
CA HIS A 234 -4.17 -1.41 -11.43
C HIS A 234 -5.31 -1.39 -10.42
N TRP A 235 -5.77 -2.59 -10.10
CA TRP A 235 -6.84 -2.82 -9.15
C TRP A 235 -6.33 -2.72 -7.70
N THR A 236 -7.21 -2.22 -6.83
CA THR A 236 -7.10 -2.25 -5.36
C THR A 236 -8.48 -2.59 -4.77
N PRO A 237 -8.57 -2.99 -3.48
CA PRO A 237 -9.87 -3.22 -2.83
C PRO A 237 -10.81 -2.01 -2.85
N GLU A 238 -10.27 -0.79 -2.94
CA GLU A 238 -11.05 0.46 -2.99
C GLU A 238 -11.43 0.88 -4.43
N GLY A 239 -10.84 0.23 -5.44
CA GLY A 239 -11.07 0.51 -6.85
C GLY A 239 -9.79 0.59 -7.67
N TRP A 240 -9.92 0.99 -8.93
CA TRP A 240 -8.78 1.12 -9.84
C TRP A 240 -8.06 2.45 -9.64
N VAL A 241 -6.73 2.38 -9.52
CA VAL A 241 -5.84 3.54 -9.33
C VAL A 241 -4.86 3.67 -10.49
N ILE A 242 -4.37 4.89 -10.70
CA ILE A 242 -3.31 5.20 -11.66
C ILE A 242 -2.02 5.53 -10.89
N ASN A 243 -0.94 4.85 -11.25
CA ASN A 243 0.40 5.18 -10.79
C ASN A 243 1.21 5.72 -11.98
N LEU A 244 2.04 6.72 -11.69
CA LEU A 244 2.95 7.37 -12.63
C LEU A 244 2.21 8.19 -13.70
N GLY A 245 2.14 9.51 -13.54
CA GLY A 245 1.56 10.43 -14.52
C GLY A 245 0.14 10.90 -14.20
N GLY A 246 -0.46 11.63 -15.15
CA GLY A 246 -1.78 12.24 -14.95
C GLY A 246 -2.90 11.23 -14.76
N GLY A 247 -3.81 11.50 -13.82
CA GLY A 247 -4.96 10.67 -13.49
C GLY A 247 -5.92 10.42 -14.65
N TRP A 248 -7.05 9.76 -14.36
CA TRP A 248 -8.04 9.36 -15.37
C TRP A 248 -8.44 10.51 -16.31
N GLY A 249 -8.52 10.22 -17.62
CA GLY A 249 -8.79 11.20 -18.68
C GLY A 249 -7.56 11.72 -19.41
N ALA A 250 -6.35 11.48 -18.89
CA ALA A 250 -5.11 11.88 -19.52
C ALA A 250 -4.51 10.85 -20.51
N GLY A 251 -5.17 9.71 -20.77
CA GLY A 251 -4.59 8.64 -21.59
C GLY A 251 -5.60 7.64 -22.13
N TRP A 252 -5.08 6.50 -22.58
CA TRP A 252 -5.86 5.44 -23.21
C TRP A 252 -5.42 4.09 -22.68
N THR A 253 -6.23 3.05 -22.87
CA THR A 253 -5.91 1.68 -22.49
C THR A 253 -5.79 0.80 -23.73
N HIS A 254 -4.94 -0.22 -23.68
CA HIS A 254 -4.83 -1.22 -24.76
C HIS A 254 -5.90 -2.31 -24.65
N THR A 255 -7.06 -1.94 -24.12
CA THR A 255 -8.23 -2.80 -23.98
C THR A 255 -9.29 -2.39 -25.02
N ARG A 256 -10.40 -3.13 -25.08
CA ARG A 256 -11.55 -2.78 -25.94
C ARG A 256 -12.24 -1.45 -25.60
N TYR A 257 -11.95 -0.86 -24.44
CA TYR A 257 -12.53 0.42 -24.03
C TYR A 257 -11.83 1.62 -24.68
N ASN A 258 -10.59 1.44 -25.19
CA ASN A 258 -9.73 2.43 -25.83
C ASN A 258 -9.46 3.68 -24.96
N LYS A 259 -10.46 4.48 -24.59
CA LYS A 259 -10.31 5.57 -23.62
C LYS A 259 -10.18 5.01 -22.19
N ASP A 260 -9.36 5.63 -21.37
CA ASP A 260 -9.14 5.21 -19.98
C ASP A 260 -10.35 5.50 -19.08
N VAL A 261 -11.08 6.59 -19.32
CA VAL A 261 -12.34 6.91 -18.64
C VAL A 261 -13.45 5.91 -18.95
N ASP A 262 -13.44 5.31 -20.15
CA ASP A 262 -14.42 4.28 -20.55
C ASP A 262 -14.12 2.95 -19.84
N PHE A 263 -12.83 2.66 -19.67
CA PHE A 263 -12.36 1.57 -18.84
C PHE A 263 -12.78 1.78 -17.37
N LEU A 264 -12.51 2.95 -16.80
CA LEU A 264 -12.90 3.30 -15.43
C LEU A 264 -14.42 3.21 -15.21
N ALA A 265 -15.23 3.77 -16.12
CA ALA A 265 -16.68 3.69 -16.02
C ALA A 265 -17.16 2.24 -16.03
N THR A 266 -16.47 1.36 -16.77
CA THR A 266 -16.78 -0.06 -16.79
C THR A 266 -16.37 -0.77 -15.51
N THR A 267 -15.21 -0.47 -14.94
CA THR A 267 -14.80 -1.05 -13.65
C THR A 267 -15.75 -0.61 -12.53
N GLN A 268 -16.12 0.67 -12.48
CA GLN A 268 -17.05 1.21 -11.50
C GLN A 268 -18.44 0.57 -11.62
N ALA A 269 -18.97 0.41 -12.84
CA ALA A 269 -20.28 -0.22 -13.01
C ALA A 269 -20.28 -1.71 -12.65
N ARG A 270 -19.17 -2.43 -12.86
CA ARG A 270 -19.02 -3.85 -12.52
C ARG A 270 -19.06 -4.14 -11.02
N THR A 271 -18.85 -3.13 -10.16
CA THR A 271 -19.01 -3.27 -8.69
C THR A 271 -20.43 -3.71 -8.29
N ASN A 272 -21.44 -3.42 -9.12
CA ASN A 272 -22.78 -3.97 -8.99
C ASN A 272 -23.03 -4.99 -10.12
N SER A 273 -22.62 -6.24 -9.89
CA SER A 273 -22.67 -7.31 -10.89
C SER A 273 -24.08 -7.59 -11.43
N VAL A 274 -25.10 -7.50 -10.57
CA VAL A 274 -26.50 -7.73 -10.92
C VAL A 274 -27.01 -6.66 -11.89
N GLU A 275 -26.79 -5.39 -11.56
CA GLU A 275 -27.21 -4.29 -12.43
C GLU A 275 -26.36 -4.21 -13.70
N PHE A 276 -25.06 -4.50 -13.60
CA PHE A 276 -24.16 -4.50 -14.75
C PHE A 276 -24.54 -5.55 -15.80
N LEU A 277 -25.18 -6.66 -15.41
CA LEU A 277 -25.71 -7.64 -16.35
C LEU A 277 -26.75 -7.03 -17.31
N LYS A 278 -27.50 -6.00 -16.89
CA LYS A 278 -28.42 -5.26 -17.76
C LYS A 278 -27.66 -4.51 -18.86
N VAL A 279 -26.50 -3.94 -18.53
CA VAL A 279 -25.59 -3.31 -19.49
C VAL A 279 -25.11 -4.34 -20.51
N LYS A 280 -24.67 -5.52 -20.05
CA LYS A 280 -24.21 -6.61 -20.93
C LYS A 280 -25.32 -7.12 -21.85
N ARG A 281 -26.55 -7.29 -21.36
CA ARG A 281 -27.70 -7.72 -22.18
C ARG A 281 -28.02 -6.72 -23.29
N ALA A 282 -28.04 -5.43 -22.98
CA ALA A 282 -28.23 -4.40 -24.00
C ALA A 282 -27.09 -4.42 -25.02
N GLN A 283 -25.84 -4.57 -24.57
CA GLN A 283 -24.69 -4.75 -25.46
C GLN A 283 -24.85 -5.95 -26.41
N TRP A 284 -25.26 -7.12 -25.91
CA TRP A 284 -25.45 -8.32 -26.74
C TRP A 284 -26.61 -8.17 -27.72
N ALA A 285 -27.71 -7.52 -27.32
CA ALA A 285 -28.81 -7.21 -28.23
C ALA A 285 -28.35 -6.31 -29.37
N GLY A 286 -27.52 -5.31 -29.07
CA GLY A 286 -26.88 -4.47 -30.08
C GLY A 286 -26.00 -5.27 -31.05
N ASP A 287 -25.17 -6.19 -30.54
CA ASP A 287 -24.29 -7.02 -31.39
C ASP A 287 -25.08 -7.88 -32.38
N VAL A 288 -26.15 -8.53 -31.89
CA VAL A 288 -27.02 -9.39 -32.72
C VAL A 288 -27.69 -8.59 -33.83
N LEU A 289 -28.01 -7.32 -33.57
CA LEU A 289 -28.62 -6.41 -34.53
C LEU A 289 -27.61 -5.64 -35.39
N GLY A 290 -26.31 -5.93 -35.25
CA GLY A 290 -25.25 -5.28 -36.02
C GLY A 290 -24.99 -3.82 -35.62
N GLU A 291 -25.42 -3.40 -34.43
CA GLU A 291 -25.08 -2.07 -33.92
C GLU A 291 -23.58 -1.98 -33.61
N GLN A 292 -22.94 -0.88 -34.03
CA GLN A 292 -21.55 -0.65 -33.63
C GLN A 292 -21.43 -0.44 -32.12
N ARG A 293 -20.57 -1.25 -31.50
CA ARG A 293 -20.28 -1.16 -30.07
C ARG A 293 -19.79 0.24 -29.71
N THR A 294 -20.42 0.84 -28.71
CA THR A 294 -20.06 2.18 -28.22
C THR A 294 -19.74 2.16 -26.74
N TYR A 295 -18.68 2.86 -26.32
CA TYR A 295 -18.28 3.05 -24.92
C TYR A 295 -18.26 4.54 -24.55
N GLY A 296 -18.50 4.83 -23.28
CA GLY A 296 -18.40 6.16 -22.65
C GLY A 296 -19.02 7.34 -23.39
N GLU A 297 -18.20 8.35 -23.70
CA GLU A 297 -18.56 9.59 -24.41
C GLU A 297 -18.10 9.55 -25.87
N SER A 298 -18.61 8.59 -26.63
CA SER A 298 -18.40 8.57 -28.08
C SER A 298 -18.85 9.88 -28.72
N HIS A 299 -18.08 10.37 -29.70
CA HIS A 299 -18.34 11.62 -30.44
C HIS A 299 -19.52 11.52 -31.44
N GLY A 300 -20.34 10.46 -31.36
CA GLY A 300 -21.49 10.23 -32.24
C GLY A 300 -22.73 9.76 -31.47
N THR A 301 -23.88 9.67 -32.16
CA THR A 301 -25.13 9.18 -31.57
C THR A 301 -25.11 7.64 -31.55
N PRO A 302 -25.07 6.98 -30.38
CA PRO A 302 -25.10 5.53 -30.33
C PRO A 302 -26.44 5.02 -30.87
N ALA A 303 -26.40 3.85 -31.52
CA ALA A 303 -27.62 3.11 -31.86
C ALA A 303 -28.40 2.71 -30.60
N PHE A 304 -29.66 2.28 -30.77
CA PHE A 304 -30.62 2.18 -29.67
C PHE A 304 -30.10 1.35 -28.48
N TRP A 305 -29.64 0.13 -28.73
CA TRP A 305 -29.22 -0.78 -27.66
C TRP A 305 -27.91 -0.37 -27.00
N ASN A 306 -26.93 0.11 -27.78
CA ASN A 306 -25.72 0.71 -27.21
C ASN A 306 -26.04 1.98 -26.40
N GLY A 307 -27.05 2.76 -26.82
CA GLY A 307 -27.56 3.90 -26.05
C GLY A 307 -28.23 3.48 -24.74
N VAL A 308 -28.98 2.38 -24.73
CA VAL A 308 -29.53 1.77 -23.49
C VAL A 308 -28.41 1.31 -22.57
N ALA A 309 -27.38 0.64 -23.11
CA ALA A 309 -26.23 0.17 -22.34
C ALA A 309 -25.50 1.31 -21.63
N LEU A 310 -25.19 2.40 -22.36
CA LEU A 310 -24.51 3.58 -21.82
C LEU A 310 -25.33 4.29 -20.74
N ARG A 311 -26.64 4.49 -20.96
CA ARG A 311 -27.52 5.12 -19.96
C ARG A 311 -27.61 4.27 -18.69
N THR A 312 -27.73 2.95 -18.86
CA THR A 312 -27.78 2.00 -17.74
C THR A 312 -26.49 2.01 -16.94
N GLN A 313 -25.33 1.98 -17.62
CA GLN A 313 -24.01 2.07 -16.99
C GLN A 313 -23.87 3.35 -16.16
N ARG A 314 -24.23 4.51 -16.73
CA ARG A 314 -24.18 5.80 -16.02
C ARG A 314 -25.09 5.85 -14.80
N ALA A 315 -26.27 5.22 -14.89
CA ALA A 315 -27.19 5.13 -13.76
C ALA A 315 -26.60 4.31 -12.60
N ILE A 316 -25.92 3.20 -12.90
CA ILE A 316 -25.22 2.37 -11.90
C ILE A 316 -24.14 3.18 -11.18
N ILE A 317 -23.27 3.85 -11.95
CA ILE A 317 -22.16 4.65 -11.39
C ILE A 317 -22.70 5.76 -10.51
N LYS A 318 -23.72 6.49 -10.98
CA LYS A 318 -24.36 7.58 -10.21
C LYS A 318 -24.97 7.07 -8.90
N ALA A 319 -25.61 5.90 -8.92
CA ALA A 319 -26.21 5.30 -7.73
C ALA A 319 -25.17 4.81 -6.72
N ALA A 320 -24.05 4.28 -7.20
CA ALA A 320 -23.00 3.70 -6.36
C ALA A 320 -22.13 4.74 -5.63
N LYS A 321 -22.18 6.03 -6.03
CA LYS A 321 -21.37 7.13 -5.46
C LYS A 321 -19.86 6.79 -5.36
N VAL A 322 -19.36 5.97 -6.28
CA VAL A 322 -17.97 5.48 -6.24
C VAL A 322 -17.03 6.67 -6.42
N ALA A 323 -16.16 6.90 -5.43
CA ALA A 323 -15.13 7.91 -5.52
C ALA A 323 -14.05 7.45 -6.51
N THR A 324 -13.68 8.33 -7.44
CA THR A 324 -12.51 8.09 -8.29
C THR A 324 -11.26 8.32 -7.44
N LEU A 325 -10.42 7.29 -7.32
CA LEU A 325 -9.15 7.39 -6.61
C LEU A 325 -8.23 8.40 -7.30
N ALA A 326 -7.54 9.20 -6.48
CA ALA A 326 -6.54 10.14 -6.98
C ALA A 326 -5.36 9.41 -7.63
N ALA A 327 -4.73 10.04 -8.61
CA ALA A 327 -3.50 9.49 -9.20
C ALA A 327 -2.38 9.55 -8.16
N LEU A 328 -1.54 8.51 -8.13
CA LEU A 328 -0.40 8.40 -7.22
C LEU A 328 0.91 8.59 -7.99
N GLY A 329 1.83 9.36 -7.42
CA GLY A 329 3.14 9.58 -8.04
C GLY A 329 3.05 10.38 -9.34
N ALA A 330 2.11 11.34 -9.44
CA ALA A 330 1.98 12.20 -10.61
C ALA A 330 3.25 13.03 -10.84
N GLU A 331 3.85 13.49 -9.75
CA GLU A 331 5.15 14.17 -9.68
C GLU A 331 6.32 13.32 -10.15
N LEU A 332 6.20 11.99 -10.06
CA LEU A 332 7.24 11.02 -10.45
C LEU A 332 7.23 10.69 -11.94
N GLY A 333 6.23 11.18 -12.68
CA GLY A 333 6.12 11.00 -14.13
C GLY A 333 7.27 11.64 -14.91
N GLU A 334 7.89 12.68 -14.36
CA GLU A 334 8.95 13.48 -15.00
C GLU A 334 10.14 13.81 -14.08
N SER A 335 10.13 13.41 -12.80
CA SER A 335 11.18 13.83 -11.85
C SER A 335 12.44 12.96 -11.90
N ASN A 336 13.59 13.64 -11.92
CA ASN A 336 14.94 13.09 -11.82
C ASN A 336 15.42 12.92 -10.37
N GLU A 337 14.60 13.29 -9.39
CA GLU A 337 14.97 13.19 -7.97
C GLU A 337 14.63 11.78 -7.48
N PRO A 338 15.59 10.83 -7.37
CA PRO A 338 15.41 9.74 -6.44
C PRO A 338 15.15 10.40 -5.08
N THR A 339 14.13 9.99 -4.34
CA THR A 339 13.87 10.58 -3.03
C THR A 339 15.08 10.50 -2.12
N ILE A 340 16.03 9.58 -2.36
CA ILE A 340 17.41 9.66 -1.85
C ILE A 340 18.42 9.08 -2.86
N ALA A 341 19.36 9.89 -3.34
CA ALA A 341 20.59 9.43 -3.99
C ALA A 341 21.73 9.39 -2.98
N GLU A 342 22.42 8.25 -2.85
CA GLU A 342 23.73 8.22 -2.20
C GLU A 342 24.84 7.75 -3.14
N LYS A 343 25.97 8.46 -3.03
CA LYS A 343 27.27 8.10 -3.59
C LYS A 343 27.81 6.87 -2.88
N ILE A 344 28.11 5.83 -3.65
CA ILE A 344 28.81 4.63 -3.16
C ILE A 344 30.28 4.98 -2.91
N ILE A 345 30.74 4.82 -1.66
CA ILE A 345 32.17 4.71 -1.33
C ILE A 345 32.41 3.25 -0.95
N ALA A 346 33.21 2.54 -1.73
CA ALA A 346 33.63 1.18 -1.42
C ALA A 346 34.98 1.18 -0.67
N SER A 347 35.12 0.28 0.31
CA SER A 347 36.41 -0.14 0.89
C SER A 347 36.46 -1.68 1.01
N PRO A 348 37.65 -2.30 1.02
CA PRO A 348 37.79 -3.71 0.63
C PRO A 348 37.62 -4.72 1.78
N VAL A 349 37.06 -5.89 1.42
CA VAL A 349 36.72 -7.07 2.26
C VAL A 349 37.91 -8.02 2.42
N THR A 350 38.12 -8.59 3.61
CA THR A 350 39.25 -9.53 3.90
C THR A 350 38.99 -10.97 3.39
N PRO A 351 39.98 -11.87 3.32
CA PRO A 351 39.81 -13.23 2.78
C PRO A 351 38.98 -14.17 3.67
N GLU A 352 39.11 -14.07 4.99
CA GLU A 352 38.34 -14.87 5.96
C GLU A 352 36.84 -14.56 5.89
N ASP A 353 36.46 -13.34 5.50
CA ASP A 353 35.08 -12.86 5.31
C ASP A 353 34.36 -13.45 4.08
N ARG A 354 35.04 -14.26 3.25
CA ARG A 354 34.52 -14.81 1.98
C ARG A 354 34.28 -16.33 2.01
N LYS A 355 34.49 -16.97 3.16
CA LYS A 355 34.52 -18.44 3.23
C LYS A 355 33.12 -19.03 3.38
N VAL A 356 32.74 -19.85 2.39
CA VAL A 356 31.48 -20.62 2.37
C VAL A 356 31.63 -21.90 3.20
N ASP A 357 30.64 -22.18 4.05
CA ASP A 357 30.60 -23.39 4.89
C ASP A 357 29.60 -24.42 4.35
N TYR A 358 29.97 -25.70 4.45
CA TYR A 358 29.21 -26.82 3.91
C TYR A 358 28.95 -27.83 5.02
N ARG A 359 27.69 -28.00 5.39
CA ARG A 359 27.30 -28.94 6.45
C ARG A 359 26.91 -30.30 5.90
N SER A 360 27.01 -31.31 6.76
CA SER A 360 26.81 -32.73 6.42
C SER A 360 25.36 -33.12 6.12
N ASP A 361 24.39 -32.24 6.40
CA ASP A 361 22.97 -32.38 6.08
C ASP A 361 22.60 -31.79 4.71
N GLY A 362 23.58 -31.30 3.94
CA GLY A 362 23.40 -30.73 2.61
C GLY A 362 23.12 -29.23 2.59
N VAL A 363 23.16 -28.55 3.74
CA VAL A 363 22.98 -27.09 3.82
C VAL A 363 24.31 -26.37 3.52
N ILE A 364 24.26 -25.38 2.61
CA ILE A 364 25.37 -24.47 2.30
C ILE A 364 25.10 -23.13 3.01
N SER A 365 26.04 -22.67 3.84
CA SER A 365 25.99 -21.37 4.50
C SER A 365 26.92 -20.38 3.80
N ILE A 366 26.35 -19.32 3.21
CA ILE A 366 27.07 -18.21 2.56
C ILE A 366 26.84 -16.94 3.40
N PRO A 367 27.88 -16.26 3.91
CA PRO A 367 27.69 -15.05 4.71
C PRO A 367 27.12 -13.88 3.89
N ALA A 368 25.99 -13.32 4.32
CA ALA A 368 25.49 -12.04 3.84
C ALA A 368 26.21 -10.89 4.58
N ALA A 369 27.14 -10.21 3.90
CA ALA A 369 27.93 -9.06 4.41
C ALA A 369 28.68 -9.30 5.73
N ALA A 370 29.99 -9.60 5.66
CA ALA A 370 30.83 -9.60 6.86
C ALA A 370 31.17 -8.16 7.29
N TYR A 371 30.90 -7.82 8.56
CA TYR A 371 31.34 -6.60 9.23
C TYR A 371 32.14 -6.99 10.49
N THR A 372 33.24 -6.29 10.80
CA THR A 372 34.18 -6.70 11.85
C THR A 372 33.87 -6.16 13.26
N LYS A 373 33.12 -5.06 13.40
CA LYS A 373 32.46 -4.67 14.67
C LYS A 373 31.44 -3.55 14.41
N PRO A 374 30.21 -3.60 14.95
CA PRO A 374 29.34 -2.43 14.94
C PRO A 374 29.84 -1.48 16.04
N SER A 375 30.47 -0.37 15.67
CA SER A 375 30.63 0.76 16.59
C SER A 375 29.30 1.51 16.65
N GLY A 376 28.35 0.99 17.42
CA GLY A 376 27.01 1.56 17.54
C GLY A 376 25.92 0.52 17.80
N ASN A 377 24.78 0.99 18.32
CA ASN A 377 23.62 0.20 18.77
C ASN A 377 23.08 -0.70 17.63
N THR A 378 23.20 -2.02 17.75
CA THR A 378 22.82 -3.03 16.75
C THR A 378 21.32 -3.38 16.75
N ARG A 379 20.44 -2.40 16.98
CA ARG A 379 19.00 -2.65 17.19
C ARG A 379 18.13 -2.71 15.91
N ASP A 380 18.71 -2.52 14.73
CA ASP A 380 17.97 -2.38 13.45
C ASP A 380 17.99 -3.64 12.56
N VAL A 381 17.97 -4.83 13.17
CA VAL A 381 17.92 -6.12 12.46
C VAL A 381 16.52 -6.72 12.61
N ILE A 382 15.70 -6.68 11.54
CA ILE A 382 14.36 -7.27 11.56
C ILE A 382 14.44 -8.72 11.10
N ALA A 383 14.00 -9.65 11.94
CA ALA A 383 13.86 -11.05 11.55
C ALA A 383 12.45 -11.27 10.98
N MET A 384 12.34 -11.51 9.67
CA MET A 384 11.06 -11.76 8.99
C MET A 384 10.96 -13.24 8.63
N LYS A 385 9.75 -13.81 8.58
CA LYS A 385 9.58 -15.21 8.13
C LYS A 385 10.13 -15.40 6.72
N CYS A 386 11.03 -16.36 6.56
CA CYS A 386 11.55 -16.80 5.27
C CYS A 386 10.61 -17.86 4.68
N PHE A 387 10.39 -17.80 3.37
CA PHE A 387 9.48 -18.71 2.68
C PHE A 387 10.04 -20.14 2.54
N GLY A 388 11.37 -20.30 2.58
CA GLY A 388 12.03 -21.61 2.72
C GLY A 388 11.98 -22.21 4.13
N GLY A 389 11.27 -21.56 5.06
CA GLY A 389 11.28 -21.87 6.48
C GLY A 389 12.31 -21.05 7.27
N GLY A 390 12.03 -20.82 8.56
CA GLY A 390 12.88 -20.02 9.43
C GLY A 390 12.66 -18.51 9.30
N LEU A 391 13.65 -17.73 9.71
CA LEU A 391 13.63 -16.26 9.68
C LEU A 391 14.77 -15.75 8.79
N GLN A 392 14.49 -14.78 7.92
CA GLN A 392 15.49 -14.00 7.20
C GLN A 392 15.79 -12.70 7.96
N VAL A 393 17.06 -12.33 7.96
CA VAL A 393 17.51 -11.04 8.50
C VAL A 393 17.33 -9.97 7.44
N PHE A 394 16.33 -9.11 7.64
CA PHE A 394 16.11 -7.91 6.86
C PHE A 394 16.77 -6.73 7.56
N LEU A 395 17.75 -6.13 6.88
CA LEU A 395 18.30 -4.84 7.22
C LEU A 395 17.52 -3.83 6.36
N PRO A 396 16.48 -3.16 6.89
CA PRO A 396 15.92 -2.02 6.18
C PRO A 396 17.09 -1.07 5.94
N ARG A 397 17.48 -0.86 4.67
CA ARG A 397 18.45 0.19 4.35
C ARG A 397 18.01 1.46 5.06
N PHE A 398 18.98 2.22 5.54
CA PHE A 398 18.89 3.51 6.23
C PHE A 398 17.99 4.54 5.53
N PHE A 399 16.69 4.28 5.51
CA PHE A 399 15.67 5.17 5.03
C PHE A 399 14.59 5.20 6.09
N PRO A 400 14.35 6.36 6.71
CA PRO A 400 13.23 6.50 7.61
C PRO A 400 11.96 6.53 6.74
N GLN A 401 11.36 5.37 6.50
CA GLN A 401 9.97 5.33 6.06
C GLN A 401 9.13 5.85 7.24
N GLY A 402 8.48 7.01 7.03
CA GLY A 402 7.56 7.60 8.00
C GLY A 402 8.24 8.02 9.30
N THR A 403 9.16 9.00 9.25
CA THR A 403 9.57 9.72 10.45
C THR A 403 8.33 10.26 11.15
N THR A 404 7.84 9.59 12.20
CA THR A 404 6.76 10.15 13.02
C THR A 404 7.31 11.30 13.84
N ILE A 405 6.41 12.15 14.35
CA ILE A 405 6.79 13.28 15.20
C ILE A 405 6.45 12.93 16.64
N MET A 406 7.24 13.45 17.56
CA MET A 406 6.88 13.51 18.97
C MET A 406 6.85 14.95 19.46
N ARG A 407 6.05 15.19 20.50
CA ARG A 407 5.79 16.52 21.06
C ARG A 407 6.03 16.53 22.58
N GLY A 408 6.07 17.72 23.16
CA GLY A 408 6.17 17.96 24.62
C GLY A 408 7.57 18.29 25.12
N GLY A 409 8.57 17.51 24.71
CA GLY A 409 9.90 17.50 25.33
C GLY A 409 9.99 16.39 26.38
N THR A 410 11.05 16.38 27.18
CA THR A 410 11.28 15.31 28.17
C THR A 410 12.17 15.76 29.33
N TRP A 411 12.29 14.95 30.37
CA TRP A 411 13.26 15.09 31.45
C TRP A 411 14.72 15.19 30.99
N LYS A 412 15.06 14.88 29.72
CA LYS A 412 16.40 15.09 29.15
C LYS A 412 16.59 16.44 28.44
N ASN A 413 15.50 17.13 28.14
CA ASN A 413 15.52 18.33 27.32
C ASN A 413 15.87 19.56 28.18
N ASP A 414 16.60 20.49 27.57
CA ASP A 414 16.81 21.83 28.16
C ASP A 414 15.48 22.60 28.11
N ALA A 415 15.32 23.59 29.00
CA ALA A 415 14.06 24.33 29.16
C ALA A 415 13.48 24.88 27.84
N ASN A 416 14.35 25.41 26.97
CA ASN A 416 13.96 25.99 25.67
C ASN A 416 13.45 24.97 24.64
N THR A 417 13.55 23.68 24.92
CA THR A 417 13.12 22.58 24.05
C THR A 417 11.90 21.83 24.61
N CYS A 418 11.32 22.28 25.72
CA CYS A 418 10.05 21.77 26.25
C CYS A 418 8.96 22.82 26.01
N THR A 419 8.54 23.01 24.75
CA THR A 419 7.63 24.10 24.35
C THR A 419 6.46 23.58 23.51
N SER A 420 5.44 24.41 23.30
CA SER A 420 4.29 24.00 22.46
C SER A 420 4.69 23.69 21.02
N GLY A 421 5.59 24.51 20.46
CA GLY A 421 6.04 24.37 19.08
C GLY A 421 7.06 23.26 18.87
N THR A 422 7.64 22.69 19.93
CA THR A 422 8.73 21.73 19.80
C THR A 422 8.26 20.45 19.14
N ARG A 423 9.01 20.09 18.09
CA ARG A 423 8.85 18.88 17.29
C ARG A 423 10.12 18.06 17.40
N MET A 424 10.01 16.78 17.71
CA MET A 424 11.14 15.86 17.72
C MET A 424 10.94 14.75 16.70
N LEU A 425 11.94 14.56 15.85
CA LEU A 425 11.98 13.48 14.89
C LEU A 425 12.06 12.14 15.64
N SER A 426 11.02 11.32 15.49
CA SER A 426 11.07 9.91 15.86
C SER A 426 11.72 9.18 14.68
N GLY A 427 13.03 8.89 14.79
CA GLY A 427 13.66 7.95 13.87
C GLY A 427 12.85 6.64 13.91
N GLY A 428 12.27 6.23 12.77
CA GLY A 428 11.02 5.44 12.67
C GLY A 428 10.85 4.17 13.52
N TYR A 429 11.92 3.61 14.10
CA TYR A 429 11.89 2.42 14.96
C TYR A 429 12.49 2.60 16.36
N GLY A 430 12.84 3.84 16.75
CA GLY A 430 13.47 4.12 18.03
C GLY A 430 12.55 3.82 19.22
N LYS A 431 13.12 3.24 20.28
CA LYS A 431 12.54 3.18 21.63
C LYS A 431 13.59 3.72 22.59
N TYR A 432 13.23 4.75 23.34
CA TYR A 432 14.12 5.39 24.31
C TYR A 432 13.38 5.57 25.63
N GLU A 433 14.15 5.54 26.71
CA GLU A 433 13.68 5.69 28.11
C GLU A 433 13.04 7.04 28.46
N ASN A 434 12.73 7.83 27.44
CA ASN A 434 12.19 9.17 27.56
C ASN A 434 11.12 9.43 26.47
N TRP A 435 10.64 8.35 25.83
CA TRP A 435 9.61 8.34 24.79
C TRP A 435 8.41 7.53 25.30
N GLY A 436 7.29 8.21 25.52
CA GLY A 436 6.03 7.65 25.97
C GLY A 436 4.87 8.05 25.06
N LEU A 437 3.66 8.12 25.59
CA LEU A 437 2.48 8.47 24.83
C LEU A 437 1.39 9.10 25.71
N ARG A 438 0.55 9.89 25.06
CA ARG A 438 -0.75 10.33 25.55
C ARG A 438 -1.80 9.92 24.53
N VAL A 439 -3.01 9.64 25.00
CA VAL A 439 -4.11 9.22 24.12
C VAL A 439 -5.15 10.32 23.94
N ALA A 440 -5.81 10.31 22.79
CA ALA A 440 -7.00 11.08 22.49
C ALA A 440 -8.20 10.15 22.26
N VAL A 441 -9.40 10.67 22.45
CA VAL A 441 -10.66 10.00 22.09
C VAL A 441 -11.53 10.94 21.29
N SER A 442 -11.96 10.50 20.11
CA SER A 442 -12.85 11.27 19.25
C SER A 442 -14.24 11.45 19.90
N HIS A 443 -14.84 12.63 19.77
CA HIS A 443 -16.18 12.91 20.28
C HIS A 443 -17.20 13.05 19.14
N TYR A 444 -18.27 12.23 19.19
CA TYR A 444 -19.31 12.19 18.16
C TYR A 444 -20.75 12.40 18.70
N GLY A 445 -20.89 12.73 19.99
CA GLY A 445 -22.19 12.87 20.68
C GLY A 445 -22.66 14.32 20.84
N ASN A 446 -23.95 14.51 21.18
CA ASN A 446 -24.54 15.83 21.44
C ASN A 446 -24.35 16.31 22.91
N THR A 447 -23.97 15.41 23.81
CA THR A 447 -23.70 15.70 25.22
C THR A 447 -22.21 15.62 25.49
N THR A 448 -21.66 16.71 26.01
CA THR A 448 -20.21 16.88 26.14
C THR A 448 -19.84 17.02 27.63
N PRO A 449 -19.51 15.91 28.32
CA PRO A 449 -18.98 16.01 29.67
C PRO A 449 -17.61 16.70 29.65
N ARG A 450 -17.27 17.42 30.73
CA ARG A 450 -15.96 18.10 30.86
C ARG A 450 -14.80 17.09 30.91
N GLU A 451 -15.04 15.93 31.48
CA GLU A 451 -14.08 14.84 31.64
C GLU A 451 -14.70 13.51 31.22
N LEU A 452 -13.85 12.58 30.79
CA LEU A 452 -14.19 11.20 30.45
C LEU A 452 -13.23 10.28 31.21
N THR A 453 -13.76 9.27 31.88
CA THR A 453 -12.95 8.24 32.54
C THR A 453 -13.17 6.91 31.86
N LEU A 454 -12.10 6.32 31.32
CA LEU A 454 -12.11 4.99 30.72
C LEU A 454 -11.65 3.96 31.75
N ASN A 455 -12.39 2.87 31.87
CA ASN A 455 -11.99 1.72 32.67
C ASN A 455 -11.15 0.76 31.82
N LEU A 456 -9.88 0.59 32.16
CA LEU A 456 -8.92 -0.25 31.45
C LEU A 456 -8.83 -1.69 32.02
N GLY A 457 -9.73 -2.06 32.92
CA GLY A 457 -9.73 -3.36 33.61
C GLY A 457 -9.04 -3.30 34.98
N ASP A 458 -9.37 -4.26 35.85
CA ASP A 458 -8.76 -4.45 37.18
C ASP A 458 -8.67 -3.19 38.07
N GLY A 459 -9.64 -2.28 37.92
CA GLY A 459 -9.69 -1.02 38.68
C GLY A 459 -8.76 0.08 38.17
N VAL A 460 -8.06 -0.13 37.06
CA VAL A 460 -7.18 0.86 36.42
C VAL A 460 -8.01 1.82 35.57
N MET A 461 -7.92 3.12 35.86
CA MET A 461 -8.70 4.16 35.21
C MET A 461 -7.79 5.10 34.40
N LEU A 462 -8.30 5.59 33.26
CA LEU A 462 -7.65 6.60 32.44
C LEU A 462 -8.56 7.82 32.30
N GLU A 463 -8.12 8.95 32.83
CA GLU A 463 -8.85 10.23 32.81
C GLU A 463 -8.49 11.05 31.56
N LEU A 464 -9.49 11.60 30.89
CA LEU A 464 -9.34 12.50 29.76
C LEU A 464 -10.17 13.78 29.98
N VAL A 465 -9.68 14.89 29.42
CA VAL A 465 -10.33 16.20 29.45
C VAL A 465 -10.89 16.52 28.07
N TYR A 466 -12.12 17.06 28.00
CA TYR A 466 -12.69 17.51 26.75
C TYR A 466 -12.07 18.83 26.29
N ILE A 467 -11.56 18.84 25.06
CA ILE A 467 -10.96 19.98 24.38
C ILE A 467 -11.98 20.50 23.36
N GLN A 468 -12.37 21.76 23.51
CA GLN A 468 -13.33 22.40 22.61
C GLN A 468 -12.73 22.64 21.21
N PRO A 469 -13.51 22.58 20.14
CA PRO A 469 -13.05 22.98 18.81
C PRO A 469 -12.65 24.46 18.79
N GLY A 470 -11.70 24.81 17.92
CA GLY A 470 -11.26 26.20 17.77
C GLY A 470 -10.12 26.36 16.79
N SER A 471 -9.64 27.58 16.66
CA SER A 471 -8.54 27.94 15.76
C SER A 471 -7.33 28.46 16.54
N PHE A 472 -6.14 28.16 16.05
CA PHE A 472 -4.88 28.64 16.62
C PHE A 472 -3.79 28.73 15.56
N VAL A 473 -2.70 29.42 15.89
CA VAL A 473 -1.48 29.44 15.08
C VAL A 473 -0.59 28.29 15.54
N MET A 474 -0.38 27.32 14.66
CA MET A 474 0.49 26.18 14.88
C MET A 474 1.92 26.52 14.45
N GLY A 475 2.89 26.12 15.26
CA GLY A 475 4.32 26.19 14.98
C GLY A 475 5.14 27.05 15.93
N GLY A 476 6.45 26.97 15.75
CA GLY A 476 7.45 27.54 16.64
C GLY A 476 8.41 28.46 15.89
N GLU A 477 9.68 28.41 16.26
CA GLU A 477 10.72 29.30 15.71
C GLU A 477 11.90 28.53 15.13
N SER A 478 12.02 27.22 15.44
CA SER A 478 13.15 26.42 14.98
C SER A 478 13.18 26.26 13.46
N LYS A 479 14.36 26.51 12.90
CA LYS A 479 14.72 26.24 11.49
C LYS A 479 15.63 25.03 11.34
N VAL A 480 15.99 24.39 12.46
CA VAL A 480 16.96 23.30 12.50
C VAL A 480 16.26 22.02 12.08
N ASP A 481 16.92 21.26 11.21
CA ASP A 481 16.45 19.97 10.72
C ASP A 481 17.57 18.97 11.00
N GLY A 482 17.31 17.98 11.84
CA GLY A 482 18.34 17.13 12.40
C GLY A 482 17.80 15.80 12.92
N ARG A 483 18.68 14.91 13.35
CA ARG A 483 18.30 13.53 13.73
C ARG A 483 17.21 13.46 14.82
N PHE A 484 17.19 14.42 15.75
CA PHE A 484 16.21 14.55 16.83
C PHE A 484 15.67 15.98 16.91
N GLU A 485 15.65 16.69 15.78
CA GLU A 485 15.25 18.09 15.69
C GLU A 485 14.44 18.29 14.41
N CYS A 486 13.32 18.99 14.51
CA CYS A 486 12.45 19.28 13.37
C CYS A 486 12.35 20.78 13.13
N VAL A 487 12.07 21.14 11.88
CA VAL A 487 11.65 22.50 11.52
C VAL A 487 10.26 22.76 12.09
N GLU A 488 10.06 23.91 12.73
CA GLU A 488 8.79 24.32 13.36
C GLU A 488 8.08 25.43 12.55
N LEU A 489 8.49 25.62 11.29
CA LEU A 489 8.04 26.66 10.39
C LEU A 489 7.48 26.08 9.08
N PRO A 490 6.55 26.78 8.40
CA PRO A 490 6.00 28.08 8.77
C PRO A 490 4.95 27.99 9.89
N GLN A 491 4.84 29.04 10.69
CA GLN A 491 3.65 29.24 11.51
C GLN A 491 2.44 29.40 10.60
N HIS A 492 1.36 28.67 10.88
CA HIS A 492 0.16 28.65 10.03
C HIS A 492 -1.11 28.47 10.86
N ASP A 493 -2.23 28.98 10.34
CA ASP A 493 -3.53 28.86 11.00
C ASP A 493 -4.09 27.45 10.85
N VAL A 494 -4.48 26.84 11.97
CA VAL A 494 -5.15 25.54 12.02
C VAL A 494 -6.50 25.71 12.69
N THR A 495 -7.53 25.07 12.15
CA THR A 495 -8.87 25.03 12.73
C THR A 495 -9.29 23.60 13.01
N LEU A 496 -9.47 23.26 14.29
CA LEU A 496 -10.06 22.01 14.72
C LEU A 496 -11.58 22.17 14.70
N THR A 497 -12.25 21.54 13.73
CA THR A 497 -13.69 21.68 13.50
C THR A 497 -14.55 20.85 14.46
N ARG A 498 -13.93 19.96 15.23
CA ARG A 498 -14.59 19.08 16.20
C ARG A 498 -13.77 19.06 17.49
N GLY A 499 -14.46 18.97 18.62
CA GLY A 499 -13.81 18.72 19.90
C GLY A 499 -13.44 17.24 20.05
N PHE A 500 -12.54 16.98 20.98
CA PHE A 500 -12.01 15.65 21.27
C PHE A 500 -11.64 15.58 22.76
N PHE A 501 -11.53 14.39 23.31
CA PHE A 501 -10.95 14.20 24.64
C PHE A 501 -9.46 13.95 24.51
N LEU A 502 -8.65 14.51 25.41
CA LEU A 502 -7.22 14.25 25.49
C LEU A 502 -6.87 13.76 26.89
N GLY A 503 -6.00 12.76 27.00
CA GLY A 503 -5.53 12.23 28.27
C GLY A 503 -5.08 13.36 29.18
N LYS A 504 -5.62 13.39 30.40
CA LYS A 504 -5.30 14.42 31.41
C LYS A 504 -3.81 14.42 31.75
N HIS A 505 -3.21 13.23 31.70
CA HIS A 505 -1.79 12.95 31.89
C HIS A 505 -1.28 12.08 30.73
N GLU A 506 0.04 11.89 30.67
CA GLU A 506 0.67 10.82 29.91
C GLU A 506 0.14 9.44 30.37
N VAL A 507 0.16 8.44 29.50
CA VAL A 507 -0.21 7.07 29.87
C VAL A 507 0.79 6.53 30.89
N THR A 508 0.29 6.07 32.04
CA THR A 508 1.12 5.53 33.12
C THR A 508 1.59 4.11 32.83
N GLN A 509 2.62 3.66 33.56
CA GLN A 509 3.11 2.29 33.51
C GLN A 509 2.02 1.28 33.90
N ALA A 510 1.21 1.56 34.91
CA ALA A 510 0.11 0.68 35.32
C ALA A 510 -0.98 0.58 34.23
N GLN A 511 -1.36 1.71 33.62
CA GLN A 511 -2.32 1.73 32.51
C GLN A 511 -1.79 0.96 31.31
N TYR A 512 -0.52 1.17 30.96
CA TYR A 512 0.11 0.46 29.84
C TYR A 512 0.18 -1.04 30.08
N GLU A 513 0.61 -1.46 31.28
CA GLU A 513 0.73 -2.87 31.65
C GLU A 513 -0.63 -3.57 31.70
N ALA A 514 -1.68 -2.92 32.17
CA ALA A 514 -3.04 -3.47 32.16
C ALA A 514 -3.54 -3.82 30.74
N ILE A 515 -3.22 -2.99 29.75
CA ILE A 515 -3.65 -3.19 28.36
C ILE A 515 -2.70 -4.10 27.57
N MET A 516 -1.39 -3.95 27.79
CA MET A 516 -0.36 -4.60 26.97
C MET A 516 0.18 -5.88 27.59
N GLY A 517 -0.05 -6.11 28.88
CA GLY A 517 0.43 -7.27 29.63
C GLY A 517 1.92 -7.22 30.00
N ALA A 518 2.60 -6.12 29.72
CA ALA A 518 4.02 -5.92 30.03
C ALA A 518 4.36 -4.43 30.17
N ASN A 519 5.34 -4.12 31.02
CA ASN A 519 5.85 -2.77 31.24
C ASN A 519 7.24 -2.57 30.58
N PRO A 520 7.34 -1.83 29.45
CA PRO A 520 8.58 -1.66 28.70
C PRO A 520 9.56 -0.65 29.30
N SER A 521 9.13 0.12 30.32
CA SER A 521 9.83 1.32 30.78
C SER A 521 11.22 1.03 31.33
N LYS A 522 12.08 2.04 31.32
CA LYS A 522 13.50 1.94 31.66
C LYS A 522 13.99 3.08 32.55
N SER A 523 13.34 4.25 32.53
CA SER A 523 13.80 5.41 33.31
C SER A 523 13.53 5.24 34.81
N THR A 524 12.26 5.27 35.21
CA THR A 524 11.82 5.02 36.59
C THR A 524 10.83 3.87 36.58
N LYS A 525 10.92 2.92 37.52
CA LYS A 525 9.96 1.82 37.66
C LYS A 525 8.98 2.14 38.79
N ALA A 526 7.86 2.77 38.44
CA ALA A 526 6.77 3.08 39.35
C ALA A 526 5.45 3.08 38.57
N ALA A 527 4.37 2.62 39.21
CA ALA A 527 3.06 2.43 38.59
C ALA A 527 2.45 3.73 38.04
N ASP A 528 2.71 4.84 38.72
CA ASP A 528 2.23 6.20 38.46
C ASP A 528 3.19 7.06 37.63
N CYS A 529 4.38 6.55 37.28
CA CYS A 529 5.23 7.17 36.27
C CYS A 529 4.65 6.98 34.87
N PRO A 530 4.94 7.88 33.91
CA PRO A 530 4.60 7.63 32.51
C PRO A 530 5.32 6.38 32.01
N VAL A 531 4.68 5.66 31.10
CA VAL A 531 5.35 4.59 30.37
C VAL A 531 6.38 5.23 29.42
N ASP A 532 7.62 4.77 29.52
CA ASP A 532 8.68 5.11 28.58
C ASP A 532 9.13 3.89 27.75
N ASN A 533 10.04 4.11 26.81
CA ASN A 533 10.59 3.08 25.91
C ASN A 533 9.53 2.46 24.99
N VAL A 534 8.60 3.31 24.51
CA VAL A 534 7.46 2.94 23.66
C VAL A 534 7.72 3.29 22.18
N GLY A 535 7.65 2.29 21.31
CA GLY A 535 7.71 2.43 19.84
C GLY A 535 6.39 2.97 19.24
N VAL A 536 6.39 3.31 17.95
CA VAL A 536 5.14 3.71 17.25
C VAL A 536 4.13 2.57 17.27
N ASP A 537 4.55 1.36 16.85
CA ASP A 537 3.67 0.19 16.80
C ASP A 537 3.15 -0.21 18.19
N ASP A 538 3.98 -0.05 19.22
CA ASP A 538 3.60 -0.30 20.62
C ASP A 538 2.49 0.66 21.06
N ALA A 539 2.59 1.94 20.69
CA ALA A 539 1.63 2.97 21.05
C ALA A 539 0.31 2.78 20.30
N LEU A 540 0.36 2.45 19.00
CA LEU A 540 -0.82 2.11 18.21
C LEU A 540 -1.50 0.84 18.72
N SER A 541 -0.73 -0.18 19.11
CA SER A 541 -1.25 -1.41 19.71
C SER A 541 -1.95 -1.16 21.05
N PHE A 542 -1.36 -0.31 21.90
CA PHE A 542 -2.01 0.13 23.14
C PHE A 542 -3.35 0.81 22.85
N CYS A 543 -3.37 1.77 21.92
CA CYS A 543 -4.59 2.48 21.54
C CYS A 543 -5.66 1.53 21.01
N GLY A 544 -5.31 0.62 20.10
CA GLY A 544 -6.26 -0.35 19.52
C GLY A 544 -6.87 -1.28 20.57
N LYS A 545 -6.06 -1.84 21.48
CA LYS A 545 -6.56 -2.69 22.56
C LYS A 545 -7.41 -1.92 23.58
N ALA A 546 -7.00 -0.71 23.94
CA ALA A 546 -7.79 0.16 24.81
C ALA A 546 -9.12 0.54 24.16
N ALA A 547 -9.14 0.77 22.85
CA ALA A 547 -10.36 1.03 22.10
C ALA A 547 -11.32 -0.17 22.09
N GLU A 548 -10.79 -1.37 21.85
CA GLU A 548 -11.56 -2.62 21.90
C GLU A 548 -12.16 -2.86 23.28
N LEU A 549 -11.38 -2.66 24.34
CA LEU A 549 -11.82 -2.89 25.71
C LEU A 549 -12.88 -1.88 26.17
N THR A 550 -12.73 -0.61 25.79
CA THR A 550 -13.56 0.48 26.32
C THR A 550 -14.76 0.79 25.43
N GLY A 551 -14.74 0.36 24.16
CA GLY A 551 -15.73 0.75 23.16
C GLY A 551 -15.61 2.21 22.67
N HIS A 552 -14.54 2.91 23.05
CA HIS A 552 -14.24 4.27 22.62
C HIS A 552 -13.14 4.29 21.54
N ASP A 553 -13.14 5.29 20.67
CA ASP A 553 -12.08 5.50 19.67
C ASP A 553 -10.80 6.04 20.33
N VAL A 554 -10.10 5.19 21.09
CA VAL A 554 -8.82 5.51 21.72
C VAL A 554 -7.73 5.51 20.65
N ARG A 555 -7.03 6.63 20.49
CA ARG A 555 -6.02 6.85 19.45
C ARG A 555 -4.89 7.75 19.94
N LEU A 556 -3.84 7.89 19.14
CA LEU A 556 -2.88 8.98 19.33
C LEU A 556 -3.52 10.32 18.93
N PRO A 557 -3.18 11.43 19.61
CA PRO A 557 -3.58 12.75 19.16
C PRO A 557 -2.91 13.07 17.83
N THR A 558 -3.56 13.90 17.01
CA THR A 558 -2.88 14.53 15.87
C THR A 558 -1.89 15.58 16.35
N GLU A 559 -0.94 15.93 15.48
CA GLU A 559 0.06 16.94 15.80
C GLU A 559 -0.59 18.28 16.15
N ALA A 560 -1.63 18.63 15.39
CA ALA A 560 -2.43 19.82 15.60
C ALA A 560 -3.26 19.78 16.89
N GLU A 561 -3.89 18.63 17.19
CA GLU A 561 -4.66 18.45 18.43
C GLU A 561 -3.79 18.61 19.67
N TRP A 562 -2.60 17.99 19.65
CA TRP A 562 -1.66 18.08 20.76
C TRP A 562 -1.17 19.51 20.97
N GLU A 563 -0.74 20.20 19.91
CA GLU A 563 -0.21 21.56 20.04
C GLU A 563 -1.30 22.56 20.45
N TYR A 564 -2.51 22.42 19.91
CA TYR A 564 -3.67 23.21 20.31
C TYR A 564 -3.97 23.06 21.81
N ALA A 565 -4.00 21.81 22.28
CA ALA A 565 -4.24 21.47 23.67
C ALA A 565 -3.13 21.99 24.59
N SER A 566 -1.87 21.86 24.17
CA SER A 566 -0.69 22.40 24.89
C SER A 566 -0.80 23.91 25.08
N ARG A 567 -1.17 24.65 24.03
CA ARG A 567 -1.25 26.12 24.06
C ARG A 567 -2.39 26.65 24.91
N ALA A 568 -3.47 25.90 25.09
CA ALA A 568 -4.64 26.28 25.89
C ALA A 568 -5.14 27.72 25.61
N GLY A 569 -5.19 28.10 24.32
CA GLY A 569 -5.62 29.43 23.85
C GLY A 569 -4.55 30.53 23.89
N ARG A 570 -3.29 30.20 24.22
CA ARG A 570 -2.18 31.16 24.28
C ARG A 570 -1.35 31.16 23.00
N LYS A 571 -0.75 32.30 22.68
CA LYS A 571 0.11 32.51 21.49
C LYS A 571 1.61 32.57 21.82
N THR A 572 1.94 32.51 23.10
CA THR A 572 3.30 32.55 23.64
C THR A 572 4.00 31.19 23.46
N LYS A 573 5.32 31.15 23.69
CA LYS A 573 6.16 29.95 23.56
C LYS A 573 5.71 28.81 24.48
N TRP A 574 5.40 29.16 25.73
CA TRP A 574 4.72 28.29 26.70
C TRP A 574 3.31 28.83 27.01
N PHE A 575 2.41 27.98 27.49
CA PHE A 575 1.07 28.45 27.92
C PHE A 575 1.12 29.45 29.08
N PHE A 576 2.20 29.47 29.86
CA PHE A 576 2.38 30.39 30.99
C PHE A 576 3.14 31.68 30.62
N GLY A 577 3.62 31.83 29.37
CA GLY A 577 4.34 33.01 28.90
C GLY A 577 5.60 32.66 28.10
N ASP A 578 6.54 33.60 28.02
CA ASP A 578 7.79 33.47 27.27
C ASP A 578 9.04 33.42 28.17
N ASP A 579 8.85 33.37 29.49
CA ASP A 579 9.94 33.32 30.47
C ASP A 579 10.24 31.86 30.88
N PRO A 580 11.38 31.28 30.45
CA PRO A 580 11.73 29.90 30.74
C PRO A 580 11.96 29.63 32.23
N SER A 581 12.20 30.66 33.06
CA SER A 581 12.45 30.46 34.51
C SER A 581 11.25 29.87 35.25
N GLN A 582 10.05 30.04 34.70
CA GLN A 582 8.80 29.52 35.27
C GLN A 582 8.52 28.06 34.88
N LEU A 583 9.27 27.49 33.92
CA LEU A 583 9.04 26.12 33.43
C LEU A 583 9.11 25.07 34.55
N GLY A 584 9.92 25.31 35.58
CA GLY A 584 10.07 24.41 36.73
C GLY A 584 8.79 24.15 37.52
N GLU A 585 7.80 25.04 37.46
CA GLU A 585 6.49 24.87 38.10
C GLU A 585 5.57 23.93 37.30
N TYR A 586 5.80 23.82 35.98
CA TYR A 586 4.89 23.16 35.04
C TYR A 586 5.46 21.89 34.40
N ALA A 587 6.77 21.63 34.50
CA ALA A 587 7.44 20.55 33.78
C ALA A 587 8.57 19.87 34.57
N TRP A 588 8.79 18.59 34.26
CA TRP A 588 10.02 17.87 34.58
C TRP A 588 10.97 17.90 33.38
N PHE A 589 12.09 18.59 33.50
CA PHE A 589 13.08 18.76 32.45
C PHE A 589 14.50 18.56 33.03
N LYS A 590 15.53 18.66 32.19
CA LYS A 590 16.91 18.29 32.56
C LYS A 590 17.40 18.85 33.90
N ASP A 591 17.08 20.11 34.20
CA ASP A 591 17.64 20.79 35.37
C ASP A 591 16.93 20.45 36.69
N ASN A 592 15.67 19.98 36.65
CA ASN A 592 14.90 19.67 37.86
C ASN A 592 14.50 18.19 38.01
N ALA A 593 14.63 17.37 36.95
CA ALA A 593 14.16 15.99 36.95
C ALA A 593 15.15 14.98 37.56
N GLY A 594 16.38 15.39 37.90
CA GLY A 594 17.36 14.48 38.50
C GLY A 594 17.71 13.27 37.60
N GLY A 595 17.60 13.44 36.28
CA GLY A 595 17.97 12.42 35.28
C GLY A 595 17.00 11.24 35.13
N LYS A 596 15.71 11.41 35.48
CA LYS A 596 14.70 10.36 35.35
C LYS A 596 13.27 10.91 35.18
N SER A 597 12.35 10.06 34.75
CA SER A 597 10.91 10.37 34.74
C SER A 597 10.32 10.39 36.16
N HIS A 598 9.24 11.15 36.35
CA HIS A 598 8.55 11.32 37.63
C HIS A 598 7.08 10.90 37.51
N PRO A 599 6.41 10.61 38.64
CA PRO A 599 4.98 10.38 38.64
C PRO A 599 4.20 11.52 37.97
N ILE A 600 3.17 11.16 37.23
CA ILE A 600 2.31 12.12 36.53
C ILE A 600 1.63 13.08 37.52
N GLY A 601 1.33 14.30 37.07
CA GLY A 601 0.48 15.26 37.81
C GLY A 601 1.15 15.94 39.01
N GLN A 602 2.49 15.86 39.13
CA GLN A 602 3.24 16.50 40.22
C GLN A 602 3.60 17.97 39.95
N LYS A 603 3.34 18.46 38.73
CA LYS A 603 3.52 19.85 38.33
C LYS A 603 2.17 20.52 38.07
N GLU A 604 2.17 21.85 37.94
CA GLU A 604 0.91 22.57 37.68
C GLU A 604 0.37 22.27 36.28
N PRO A 605 -0.96 22.11 36.12
CA PRO A 605 -1.56 21.87 34.82
C PRO A 605 -1.63 23.15 33.99
N ASN A 606 -1.83 22.99 32.69
CA ASN A 606 -2.21 24.11 31.83
C ASN A 606 -3.65 24.60 32.13
N PRO A 607 -4.09 25.76 31.60
CA PRO A 607 -5.43 26.31 31.86
C PRO A 607 -6.62 25.40 31.51
N TRP A 608 -6.40 24.34 30.74
CA TRP A 608 -7.43 23.35 30.40
C TRP A 608 -7.39 22.12 31.29
N GLY A 609 -6.46 22.03 32.24
CA GLY A 609 -6.36 20.92 33.18
C GLY A 609 -5.52 19.75 32.68
N LEU A 610 -4.66 19.97 31.67
CA LEU A 610 -3.71 18.97 31.19
C LEU A 610 -2.38 19.12 31.93
N TYR A 611 -1.88 18.02 32.46
CA TYR A 611 -0.63 17.94 33.21
C TYR A 611 0.50 17.41 32.34
N ASP A 612 1.74 17.73 32.71
CA ASP A 612 2.97 17.20 32.11
C ASP A 612 3.04 17.39 30.60
N ILE A 613 2.35 18.41 30.05
CA ILE A 613 2.34 18.68 28.61
C ILE A 613 3.70 19.17 28.10
N TYR A 614 4.56 19.63 29.02
CA TYR A 614 5.95 19.95 28.78
C TYR A 614 6.83 19.03 29.64
N GLY A 615 7.90 18.49 29.05
CA GLY A 615 8.84 17.66 29.79
C GLY A 615 8.31 16.26 30.09
N ASN A 616 8.76 15.67 31.21
CA ASN A 616 8.58 14.26 31.58
C ASN A 616 8.96 13.30 30.44
N VAL A 617 8.07 12.82 29.59
CA VAL A 617 8.42 12.04 28.39
C VAL A 617 7.92 12.69 27.10
N ASN A 618 8.66 12.50 26.02
CA ASN A 618 8.16 12.90 24.70
C ASN A 618 6.95 12.04 24.33
N GLU A 619 5.92 12.66 23.78
CA GLU A 619 4.65 12.02 23.50
C GLU A 619 4.50 11.67 22.02
N ARG A 620 4.12 10.41 21.75
CA ARG A 620 3.80 9.93 20.40
C ARG A 620 2.56 10.63 19.82
N ILE A 621 2.65 10.95 18.53
CA ILE A 621 1.59 11.58 17.74
C ILE A 621 1.24 10.70 16.53
N SER A 622 0.03 10.82 15.97
CA SER A 622 -0.38 10.05 14.78
C SER A 622 0.31 10.46 13.48
N ASP A 623 0.76 11.71 13.38
CA ASP A 623 1.23 12.34 12.15
C ASP A 623 2.70 11.99 11.82
N THR A 624 2.98 11.98 10.53
CA THR A 624 4.35 11.90 9.99
C THR A 624 4.95 13.29 9.83
N TYR A 625 6.26 13.41 10.07
CA TYR A 625 7.04 14.61 9.86
C TYR A 625 7.02 15.03 8.39
N ALA A 626 6.39 16.18 8.16
CA ALA A 626 6.65 17.02 7.02
C ALA A 626 7.37 18.29 7.49
N ARG A 627 8.42 18.66 6.74
CA ARG A 627 9.28 19.81 7.04
C ARG A 627 8.50 21.13 7.10
N ASN A 628 7.43 21.24 6.31
CA ASN A 628 6.62 22.44 6.14
C ASN A 628 5.18 22.30 6.69
N TYR A 629 4.97 21.33 7.58
CA TYR A 629 3.67 20.79 8.01
C TYR A 629 2.95 19.93 6.96
#